data_AF-A0A1J5GYR3-F1
#
_entry.id   AF-A0A1J5GYR3-F1
#
_cell.length_a   1.000
_cell.length_b   1.000
_cell.length_c   1.000
_cell.angle_alpha   90.00
_cell.angle_beta   90.00
_cell.angle_gamma   90.00
#
_symmetry.space_group_name_H-M   'P 1'
#
loop_
_entity.id
_entity.type
_entity.pdbx_description
1 polymer ?
#
loop_
_entity_poly.entity_id
_entity_poly.type
_entity_poly.pdbx_seq_one_letter_code
_entity_poly.pdbx_strand_id
1 'polypeptide(L)'
;MSVTEPVVINGWNIFAHSLFLDQLEDLLTQVESLRQKYPQDYQKKNATKRLAAIAKLAFEVIPQDPTRSEYRQGSTLGDDYKHWFRAKFFQQYQLFFRYHLKSKIIVFVWVNDENTKRAYDSSTDAYRVFQKMLESGNPPDNWNELLRDAEIETNRLSKIMRSRNA
;
A
#
# COMPACT_ATOMS: atom_id res chain seq x y z
N MET A 1 -20.33 16.86 -9.02
CA MET A 1 -19.41 16.30 -8.00
C MET A 1 -18.03 16.88 -8.29
N SER A 2 -17.37 17.50 -7.31
CA SER A 2 -16.03 18.05 -7.50
C SER A 2 -15.05 16.91 -7.77
N VAL A 3 -14.55 16.82 -9.00
CA VAL A 3 -13.48 15.90 -9.37
C VAL A 3 -12.29 16.28 -8.49
N THR A 4 -11.92 15.38 -7.59
CA THR A 4 -10.76 15.61 -6.73
C THR A 4 -9.56 15.14 -7.51
N GLU A 5 -8.63 16.06 -7.78
CA GLU A 5 -7.41 15.72 -8.51
C GLU A 5 -6.58 14.72 -7.70
N PRO A 6 -5.95 13.74 -8.37
CA PRO A 6 -5.10 12.77 -7.70
C PRO A 6 -3.88 13.45 -7.08
N VAL A 7 -3.33 12.83 -6.04
CA VAL A 7 -2.06 13.27 -5.46
C VAL A 7 -0.95 12.99 -6.47
N VAL A 8 -0.16 14.02 -6.83
CA VAL A 8 0.96 13.87 -7.77
C VAL A 8 2.29 13.91 -7.01
N ILE A 9 3.11 12.86 -7.17
CA ILE A 9 4.43 12.74 -6.53
C ILE A 9 5.45 12.32 -7.60
N ASN A 10 6.52 13.09 -7.77
CA ASN A 10 7.56 12.84 -8.79
C ASN A 10 6.98 12.64 -10.20
N GLY A 11 5.88 13.33 -10.52
CA GLY A 11 5.18 13.21 -11.80
C GLY A 11 4.33 11.95 -11.98
N TRP A 12 4.13 11.16 -10.92
CA TRP A 12 3.19 10.03 -10.89
C TRP A 12 1.88 10.42 -10.20
N ASN A 13 0.76 10.09 -10.82
CA ASN A 13 -0.56 10.16 -10.21
C ASN A 13 -0.72 8.98 -9.24
N ILE A 14 -0.94 9.29 -7.97
CA ILE A 14 -1.04 8.30 -6.90
C ILE A 14 -2.51 8.05 -6.58
N PHE A 15 -2.90 6.79 -6.69
CA PHE A 15 -4.18 6.28 -6.25
C PHE A 15 -3.96 5.17 -5.21
N ALA A 16 -4.99 4.91 -4.42
CA ALA A 16 -4.97 3.87 -3.42
C ALA A 16 -6.30 3.14 -3.39
N HIS A 17 -6.25 1.81 -3.37
CA HIS A 17 -7.43 0.97 -3.18
C HIS A 17 -7.85 1.01 -1.70
N SER A 18 -9.15 0.77 -1.44
CA SER A 18 -9.72 0.74 -0.08
C SER A 18 -8.95 -0.18 0.87
N LEU A 19 -8.60 -1.39 0.41
CA LEU A 19 -7.77 -2.36 1.14
C LEU A 19 -6.43 -1.80 1.68
N PHE A 20 -5.80 -0.85 0.99
CA PHE A 20 -4.59 -0.19 1.49
C PHE A 20 -4.93 0.92 2.47
N LEU A 21 -5.97 1.71 2.16
CA LEU A 21 -6.38 2.84 2.99
C LEU A 21 -6.90 2.38 4.35
N ASP A 22 -7.66 1.29 4.40
CA ASP A 22 -8.15 0.68 5.64
C ASP A 22 -6.97 0.32 6.57
N GLN A 23 -5.97 -0.38 6.04
CA GLN A 23 -4.76 -0.74 6.79
C GLN A 23 -3.95 0.48 7.25
N LEU A 24 -3.86 1.50 6.40
CA LEU A 24 -3.12 2.72 6.72
C LEU A 24 -3.83 3.54 7.82
N GLU A 25 -5.15 3.67 7.77
CA GLU A 25 -5.96 4.40 8.74
C GLU A 25 -6.04 3.70 10.10
N ASP A 26 -6.17 2.37 10.10
CA ASP A 26 -6.08 1.58 11.33
C ASP A 26 -4.72 1.79 12.01
N LEU A 27 -3.65 1.78 11.22
CA LEU A 27 -2.30 1.99 11.73
C LEU A 27 -2.09 3.43 12.23
N LEU A 28 -2.64 4.44 11.55
CA LEU A 28 -2.66 5.84 12.00
C LEU A 28 -3.36 5.96 13.37
N THR A 29 -4.53 5.35 13.52
CA THR A 29 -5.32 5.36 14.77
C THR A 29 -4.55 4.69 15.92
N GLN A 30 -3.88 3.57 15.64
CA GLN A 30 -3.01 2.91 16.61
C GLN A 30 -1.84 3.80 17.04
N VAL A 31 -1.21 4.50 16.09
CA VAL A 31 -0.08 5.40 16.39
C VAL A 31 -0.52 6.61 17.21
N GLU A 32 -1.67 7.21 16.92
CA GLU A 32 -2.21 8.31 17.73
C GLU A 32 -2.56 7.87 19.15
N SER A 33 -3.15 6.67 19.31
CA SER A 33 -3.38 6.09 20.63
C SER A 33 -2.08 5.87 21.41
N LEU A 34 -1.03 5.39 20.73
CA LEU A 34 0.30 5.22 21.33
C LEU A 34 0.94 6.57 21.69
N ARG A 35 0.75 7.60 20.88
CA ARG A 35 1.25 8.96 21.12
C ARG A 35 0.63 9.56 22.39
N GLN A 36 -0.67 9.40 22.58
CA GLN A 36 -1.34 9.85 23.80
C GLN A 36 -0.86 9.07 25.04
N LYS A 37 -0.67 7.76 24.91
CA LYS A 37 -0.28 6.89 26.04
C LYS A 37 1.22 6.98 26.39
N TYR A 38 2.08 7.20 25.40
CA TYR A 38 3.55 7.18 25.55
C TYR A 38 4.20 8.34 24.79
N PRO A 39 3.93 9.62 25.14
CA PRO A 39 4.30 10.78 24.32
C PRO A 39 5.80 10.91 24.05
N GLN A 40 6.67 10.41 24.93
CA GLN A 40 8.13 10.47 24.75
C GLN A 40 8.72 9.25 24.00
N ASP A 41 7.98 8.14 23.91
CA ASP A 41 8.50 6.85 23.44
C ASP A 41 7.68 6.20 22.31
N TYR A 42 6.54 6.77 21.93
CA TYR A 42 5.66 6.20 20.90
C TYR A 42 6.41 5.97 19.58
N GLN A 43 7.34 6.85 19.23
CA GLN A 43 8.19 6.73 18.02
C GLN A 43 9.02 5.43 17.98
N LYS A 44 9.33 4.84 19.13
CA LYS A 44 10.09 3.58 19.21
C LYS A 44 9.19 2.35 19.04
N LYS A 45 7.86 2.50 19.13
CA LYS A 45 6.88 1.42 19.04
C LYS A 45 6.79 0.87 17.62
N ASN A 46 6.45 -0.42 17.51
CA ASN A 46 6.44 -1.12 16.23
C ASN A 46 5.46 -0.49 15.23
N ALA A 47 4.23 -0.19 15.65
CA ALA A 47 3.22 0.46 14.81
C ALA A 47 3.72 1.79 14.21
N THR A 48 4.39 2.63 14.99
CA THR A 48 4.93 3.90 14.51
C THR A 48 6.07 3.70 13.50
N LYS A 49 6.95 2.72 13.73
CA LYS A 49 7.98 2.35 12.76
C LYS A 49 7.39 1.81 11.45
N ARG A 50 6.34 0.99 11.52
CA ARG A 50 5.61 0.50 10.34
C ARG A 50 4.98 1.64 9.56
N LEU A 51 4.28 2.54 10.25
CA LEU A 51 3.63 3.68 9.60
C LEU A 51 4.65 4.53 8.85
N ALA A 52 5.78 4.85 9.50
CA ALA A 52 6.87 5.60 8.88
C ALA A 52 7.44 4.86 7.65
N ALA A 53 7.64 3.54 7.72
CA ALA A 53 8.15 2.75 6.61
C ALA A 53 7.17 2.70 5.42
N ILE A 54 5.88 2.47 5.68
CA ILE A 54 4.83 2.46 4.66
C ILE A 54 4.74 3.83 3.99
N ALA A 55 4.71 4.88 4.79
CA ALA A 55 4.62 6.25 4.29
C ALA A 55 5.82 6.63 3.42
N LYS A 56 7.04 6.27 3.85
CA LYS A 56 8.26 6.45 3.07
C LYS A 56 8.23 5.65 1.77
N LEU A 57 7.80 4.39 1.81
CA LEU A 57 7.72 3.57 0.59
C LEU A 57 6.71 4.14 -0.41
N ALA A 58 5.47 4.36 0.03
CA ALA A 58 4.37 4.75 -0.84
C ALA A 58 4.51 6.18 -1.38
N PHE A 59 5.04 7.11 -0.58
CA PHE A 59 4.98 8.53 -0.91
C PHE A 59 6.34 9.19 -1.12
N GLU A 60 7.44 8.43 -1.02
CA GLU A 60 8.78 8.95 -1.32
C GLU A 60 9.55 8.01 -2.24
N VAL A 61 9.67 6.71 -1.92
CA VAL A 61 10.59 5.79 -2.60
C VAL A 61 10.01 5.23 -3.89
N ILE A 62 8.83 4.62 -3.85
CA ILE A 62 8.22 3.98 -5.03
C ILE A 62 7.92 5.01 -6.13
N PRO A 63 7.40 6.23 -5.82
CA PRO A 63 7.19 7.24 -6.85
C PRO A 63 8.47 7.77 -7.51
N GLN A 64 9.68 7.55 -6.98
CA GLN A 64 10.91 7.91 -7.71
C GLN A 64 11.05 7.07 -8.98
N ASP A 65 10.78 5.78 -8.88
CA ASP A 65 10.80 4.84 -10.00
C ASP A 65 10.06 3.54 -9.64
N PRO A 66 8.79 3.37 -10.03
CA PRO A 66 8.03 2.15 -9.76
C PRO A 66 8.43 0.97 -10.66
N THR A 67 9.34 1.17 -11.63
CA THR A 67 9.71 0.14 -12.62
C THR A 67 10.87 -0.75 -12.21
N ARG A 68 11.47 -0.47 -11.04
CA ARG A 68 12.65 -1.18 -10.53
C ARG A 68 12.43 -2.68 -10.46
N SER A 69 13.46 -3.42 -10.86
CA SER A 69 13.44 -4.89 -10.87
C SER A 69 13.26 -5.50 -9.48
N GLU A 70 13.70 -4.82 -8.42
CA GLU A 70 13.53 -5.24 -7.02
C GLU A 70 12.06 -5.40 -6.62
N TYR A 71 11.14 -4.68 -7.29
CA TYR A 71 9.71 -4.78 -7.01
C TYR A 71 9.04 -5.98 -7.68
N ARG A 72 9.72 -6.65 -8.61
CA ARG A 72 9.15 -7.79 -9.33
C ARG A 72 9.08 -9.01 -8.42
N GLN A 73 7.90 -9.62 -8.36
CA GLN A 73 7.64 -10.79 -7.54
C GLN A 73 8.05 -12.13 -8.17
N GLY A 74 8.31 -12.14 -9.47
CA GLY A 74 8.58 -13.37 -10.22
C GLY A 74 7.28 -14.13 -10.46
N SER A 75 7.29 -15.44 -10.23
CA SER A 75 6.11 -16.32 -10.29
C SER A 75 5.54 -16.65 -8.90
N THR A 76 5.91 -15.89 -7.86
CA THR A 76 5.50 -16.16 -6.46
C THR A 76 3.98 -16.11 -6.28
N LEU A 77 3.29 -15.20 -6.97
CA LEU A 77 1.82 -15.14 -6.98
C LEU A 77 1.20 -16.05 -8.06
N GLY A 78 1.99 -16.71 -8.90
CA GLY A 78 1.54 -17.34 -10.13
C GLY A 78 1.87 -16.51 -11.37
N ASP A 79 1.83 -17.15 -12.54
CA ASP A 79 2.25 -16.55 -13.81
C ASP A 79 1.28 -15.46 -14.29
N ASP A 80 0.00 -15.59 -13.94
CA ASP A 80 -1.05 -14.63 -14.29
C ASP A 80 -0.94 -13.30 -13.53
N TYR A 81 -0.23 -13.28 -12.39
CA TYR A 81 -0.12 -12.11 -11.51
C TYR A 81 1.25 -11.43 -11.56
N LYS A 82 1.99 -11.58 -12.67
CA LYS A 82 3.31 -10.93 -12.88
C LYS A 82 3.26 -9.41 -12.95
N HIS A 83 2.09 -8.83 -13.24
CA HIS A 83 1.86 -7.38 -13.24
C HIS A 83 1.67 -6.79 -11.84
N TRP A 84 1.62 -7.61 -10.80
CA TRP A 84 1.64 -7.16 -9.40
C TRP A 84 3.08 -7.00 -8.91
N PHE A 85 3.37 -5.83 -8.34
CA PHE A 85 4.68 -5.49 -7.80
C PHE A 85 4.62 -5.47 -6.27
N ARG A 86 5.77 -5.72 -5.61
CA ARG A 86 5.89 -5.53 -4.16
C ARG A 86 7.16 -4.83 -3.72
N ALA A 87 7.04 -3.94 -2.75
CA ALA A 87 8.16 -3.42 -1.97
C ALA A 87 8.24 -4.15 -0.62
N LYS A 88 9.41 -4.65 -0.25
CA LYS A 88 9.64 -5.35 1.02
C LYS A 88 10.19 -4.40 2.08
N PHE A 89 9.76 -4.56 3.33
CA PHE A 89 10.33 -3.84 4.48
C PHE A 89 10.28 -4.68 5.76
N PHE A 90 11.20 -4.41 6.68
CA PHE A 90 11.44 -5.18 7.91
C PHE A 90 11.38 -6.72 7.74
N GLN A 91 11.83 -7.22 6.59
CA GLN A 91 11.84 -8.64 6.17
C GLN A 91 10.48 -9.33 6.01
N GLN A 92 9.48 -8.97 6.83
CA GLN A 92 8.20 -9.66 6.95
C GLN A 92 7.01 -8.92 6.33
N TYR A 93 7.21 -7.65 5.94
CA TYR A 93 6.16 -6.82 5.37
C TYR A 93 6.38 -6.54 3.89
N GLN A 94 5.28 -6.43 3.17
CA GLN A 94 5.17 -6.30 1.73
C GLN A 94 4.04 -5.32 1.41
N LEU A 95 4.38 -4.26 0.70
CA LEU A 95 3.42 -3.34 0.08
C LEU A 95 3.24 -3.75 -1.38
N PHE A 96 2.03 -4.16 -1.74
CA PHE A 96 1.65 -4.55 -3.10
C PHE A 96 1.02 -3.39 -3.86
N PHE A 97 1.40 -3.24 -5.13
CA PHE A 97 0.96 -2.17 -5.99
C PHE A 97 0.98 -2.57 -7.47
N ARG A 98 0.31 -1.76 -8.30
CA ARG A 98 0.45 -1.77 -9.76
C ARG A 98 0.80 -0.38 -10.26
N TYR A 99 1.33 -0.31 -11.47
CA TYR A 99 1.54 0.96 -12.15
C TYR A 99 1.23 0.86 -13.63
N HIS A 100 0.94 2.01 -14.25
CA HIS A 100 0.83 2.15 -15.69
C HIS A 100 1.80 3.23 -16.16
N LEU A 101 2.84 2.82 -16.88
CA LEU A 101 3.97 3.67 -17.24
C LEU A 101 3.58 4.83 -18.16
N LYS A 102 2.78 4.54 -19.21
CA LYS A 102 2.42 5.55 -20.23
C LYS A 102 1.62 6.71 -19.63
N SER A 103 0.70 6.43 -18.71
CA SER A 103 -0.11 7.45 -18.04
C SER A 103 0.50 7.96 -16.73
N LYS A 104 1.68 7.45 -16.34
CA LYS A 104 2.32 7.68 -15.05
C LYS A 104 1.34 7.55 -13.86
N ILE A 105 0.75 6.37 -13.72
CA ILE A 105 -0.17 6.05 -12.61
C ILE A 105 0.44 4.99 -11.71
N ILE A 106 0.33 5.15 -10.39
CA ILE A 106 0.59 4.12 -9.38
C ILE A 106 -0.69 3.89 -8.58
N VAL A 107 -1.08 2.63 -8.40
CA VAL A 107 -2.17 2.23 -7.51
C VAL A 107 -1.58 1.39 -6.38
N PHE A 108 -1.59 1.91 -5.16
CA PHE A 108 -1.26 1.14 -3.95
C PHE A 108 -2.47 0.33 -3.52
N VAL A 109 -2.29 -0.97 -3.28
CA VAL A 109 -3.45 -1.86 -3.19
C VAL A 109 -3.57 -2.56 -1.86
N TRP A 110 -2.48 -3.10 -1.32
CA TRP A 110 -2.54 -3.76 -0.03
C TRP A 110 -1.18 -3.80 0.64
N VAL A 111 -1.17 -3.68 1.96
CA VAL A 111 0.01 -3.90 2.80
C VAL A 111 -0.38 -4.89 3.89
N ASN A 112 0.46 -5.89 4.11
CA ASN A 112 0.20 -6.87 5.16
C ASN A 112 0.48 -6.28 6.55
N ASP A 113 -0.18 -6.85 7.55
CA ASP A 113 -0.18 -6.40 8.95
C ASP A 113 0.55 -7.42 9.86
N GLU A 114 0.35 -7.30 11.19
CA GLU A 114 0.96 -8.26 12.12
C GLU A 114 0.35 -9.65 12.08
N ASN A 115 -0.90 -9.76 11.68
CA ASN A 115 -1.64 -11.01 11.60
C ASN A 115 -1.32 -11.77 10.30
N THR A 116 -0.78 -11.06 9.30
CA THR A 116 -0.47 -11.57 7.96
C THR A 116 1.02 -11.43 7.61
N LYS A 117 1.91 -11.59 8.61
CA LYS A 117 3.36 -11.58 8.41
C LYS A 117 3.81 -12.71 7.49
N ARG A 118 4.84 -12.45 6.67
CA ARG A 118 5.47 -13.50 5.85
C ARG A 118 6.04 -14.61 6.75
N ALA A 119 5.56 -15.82 6.57
CA ALA A 119 6.02 -17.02 7.27
C ALA A 119 5.89 -18.19 6.29
N TYR A 120 7.03 -18.75 5.89
CA TYR A 120 7.06 -19.88 4.94
C TYR A 120 6.18 -21.00 5.49
N ASP A 121 5.32 -21.56 4.64
CA ASP A 121 4.31 -22.56 4.97
C ASP A 121 3.16 -22.18 5.93
N SER A 122 3.04 -20.91 6.36
CA SER A 122 1.87 -20.43 7.11
C SER A 122 0.67 -20.13 6.21
N SER A 123 -0.55 -20.44 6.66
CA SER A 123 -1.80 -20.00 6.00
C SER A 123 -2.00 -18.47 6.04
N THR A 124 -1.27 -17.78 6.92
CA THR A 124 -1.26 -16.32 7.07
C THR A 124 -0.11 -15.62 6.31
N ASP A 125 0.62 -16.36 5.48
CA ASP A 125 1.67 -15.77 4.66
C ASP A 125 1.11 -14.70 3.71
N ALA A 126 1.75 -13.54 3.66
CA ALA A 126 1.31 -12.40 2.86
C ALA A 126 1.07 -12.73 1.38
N TYR A 127 1.84 -13.65 0.76
CA TYR A 127 1.54 -14.06 -0.62
C TYR A 127 0.29 -14.91 -0.71
N ARG A 128 0.08 -15.85 0.21
CA ARG A 128 -1.14 -16.69 0.21
C ARG A 128 -2.39 -15.86 0.47
N VAL A 129 -2.30 -14.89 1.38
CA VAL A 129 -3.42 -13.97 1.66
C VAL A 129 -3.71 -13.12 0.43
N PHE A 130 -2.69 -12.47 -0.15
CA PHE A 130 -2.90 -11.63 -1.32
C PHE A 130 -3.35 -12.43 -2.55
N GLN A 131 -2.81 -13.63 -2.76
CA GLN A 131 -3.25 -14.51 -3.84
C GLN A 131 -4.73 -14.90 -3.68
N LYS A 132 -5.17 -15.29 -2.48
CA LYS A 132 -6.59 -15.57 -2.21
C LYS A 132 -7.48 -14.34 -2.43
N MET A 133 -6.98 -13.16 -2.07
CA MET A 133 -7.67 -11.89 -2.32
C MET A 133 -7.87 -11.66 -3.83
N LEU A 134 -6.83 -11.87 -4.64
CA LEU A 134 -6.91 -11.81 -6.10
C LEU A 134 -7.88 -12.85 -6.68
N GLU A 135 -7.80 -14.09 -6.23
CA GLU A 135 -8.71 -15.18 -6.64
C GLU A 135 -10.18 -14.88 -6.28
N SER A 136 -10.41 -14.14 -5.18
CA SER A 136 -11.74 -13.67 -4.79
C SER A 136 -12.22 -12.41 -5.51
N GLY A 137 -11.37 -11.81 -6.36
CA GLY A 137 -11.68 -10.60 -7.13
C GLY A 137 -11.60 -9.29 -6.33
N ASN A 138 -11.01 -9.29 -5.14
CA ASN A 138 -10.83 -8.09 -4.32
C ASN A 138 -9.41 -8.05 -3.74
N PRO A 139 -8.48 -7.28 -4.33
CA PRO A 139 -8.70 -6.25 -5.35
C PRO A 139 -9.00 -6.85 -6.74
N PRO A 140 -9.65 -6.09 -7.66
CA PRO A 140 -9.79 -6.51 -9.05
C PRO A 140 -8.44 -6.67 -9.74
N ASP A 141 -8.28 -7.75 -10.51
CA ASP A 141 -7.07 -7.95 -11.33
C ASP A 141 -7.10 -7.15 -12.63
N ASN A 142 -8.28 -6.79 -13.13
CA ASN A 142 -8.42 -5.94 -14.30
C ASN A 142 -7.95 -4.50 -14.00
N TRP A 143 -7.12 -3.92 -14.86
CA TRP A 143 -6.56 -2.58 -14.65
C TRP A 143 -7.63 -1.49 -14.55
N ASN A 144 -8.64 -1.52 -15.43
CA ASN A 144 -9.65 -0.46 -15.48
C ASN A 144 -10.59 -0.52 -14.26
N GLU A 145 -10.94 -1.72 -13.82
CA GLU A 145 -11.73 -1.94 -12.60
C GLU A 145 -10.95 -1.48 -11.37
N LEU A 146 -9.68 -1.90 -11.24
CA LEU A 146 -8.82 -1.49 -10.14
C LEU A 146 -8.66 0.03 -10.07
N LEU A 147 -8.42 0.69 -11.21
CA LEU A 147 -8.26 2.13 -11.26
C LEU A 147 -9.57 2.84 -10.88
N ARG A 148 -10.71 2.37 -11.38
CA ARG A 148 -12.03 2.91 -11.02
C ARG A 148 -12.28 2.82 -9.52
N ASP A 149 -11.98 1.69 -8.90
CA ASP A 149 -12.16 1.51 -7.46
C ASP A 149 -11.24 2.44 -6.66
N ALA A 150 -9.99 2.61 -7.13
CA ALA A 150 -9.04 3.52 -6.49
C ALA A 150 -9.37 5.01 -6.71
N GLU A 151 -10.01 5.37 -7.82
CA GLU A 151 -10.47 6.73 -8.12
C GLU A 151 -11.58 7.18 -7.16
N ILE A 152 -12.49 6.27 -6.77
CA ILE A 152 -13.54 6.53 -5.76
C ILE A 152 -12.91 7.00 -4.44
N GLU A 153 -11.76 6.45 -4.10
CA GLU A 153 -11.04 6.71 -2.84
C GLU A 153 -10.11 7.94 -2.89
N THR A 154 -10.03 8.66 -4.02
CA THR A 154 -9.10 9.80 -4.22
C THR A 154 -9.25 10.86 -3.11
N ASN A 155 -10.48 11.12 -2.68
CA ASN A 155 -10.78 12.05 -1.59
C ASN A 155 -10.21 11.59 -0.25
N ARG A 156 -10.31 10.29 0.04
CA ARG A 156 -9.83 9.68 1.29
C ARG A 156 -8.30 9.75 1.34
N LEU A 157 -7.63 9.34 0.26
CA LEU A 157 -6.17 9.47 0.15
C LEU A 157 -5.71 10.93 0.28
N SER A 158 -6.39 11.86 -0.39
CA SER A 158 -6.04 13.29 -0.33
C SER A 158 -6.16 13.88 1.07
N LYS A 159 -7.10 13.40 1.90
CA LYS A 159 -7.23 13.81 3.30
C LYS A 159 -6.05 13.28 4.14
N ILE A 160 -5.69 12.01 3.97
CA ILE A 160 -4.52 11.41 4.65
C ILE A 160 -3.23 12.16 4.29
N MET A 161 -3.05 12.50 3.01
CA MET A 161 -1.84 13.21 2.58
C MET A 161 -1.77 14.63 3.15
N ARG A 162 -2.91 15.31 3.30
CA ARG A 162 -2.96 16.63 3.94
C ARG A 162 -2.63 16.56 5.43
N SER A 163 -3.15 15.57 6.16
CA SER A 163 -2.86 15.42 7.60
C SER A 163 -1.42 15.03 7.90
N ARG A 164 -0.71 14.41 6.95
CA ARG A 164 0.73 14.11 7.07
C ARG A 164 1.64 15.34 6.93
N ASN A 165 1.20 16.37 6.22
CA ASN A 165 1.98 17.59 5.96
C ASN A 165 1.66 18.74 6.94
N ALA A 166 0.70 18.52 7.86
CA ALA A 166 0.32 19.45 8.91
C ALA A 166 1.07 19.11 10.21
#